data_AF-A0A1C7DKA8-F1
#
_entry.id   AF-A0A1C7DKA8-F1
#
_cell.length_a   1.000
_cell.length_b   1.000
_cell.length_c   1.000
_cell.angle_alpha   90.00
_cell.angle_beta   90.00
_cell.angle_gamma   90.00
#
_symmetry.space_group_name_H-M   'P 1'
#
loop_
_entity.id
_entity.type
_entity.pdbx_description
1 polymer ?
#
loop_
_entity_poly.entity_id
_entity_poly.type
_entity_poly.pdbx_seq_one_letter_code
_entity_poly.pdbx_strand_id
1 'polypeptide(L)'
;MTGIHKKKKRRFSVWPWLIVAAVLFLTIGSWLLRPHSPDAESLKTELQMIVVDQIGKKSNMNKERVNDISASRGFDGWNVELALNADKGFTMISTRQQMWQHAITILELISKTNQLDDISISWIYPVKNNQNDVEDKSVMSFSLDKATRDQLIWANLDPSILPNMTLDYLEHPVLNN
;
A
#
# COMPACT_ATOMS: atom_id res chain seq x y z
N MET A 1 -63.21 21.78 -37.57
CA MET A 1 -62.50 23.02 -37.95
C MET A 1 -62.97 24.15 -37.05
N THR A 2 -62.13 24.53 -36.08
CA THR A 2 -62.10 25.76 -35.26
C THR A 2 -61.11 25.41 -34.13
N GLY A 3 -60.07 26.14 -33.78
CA GLY A 3 -59.63 27.50 -34.03
C GLY A 3 -58.83 27.88 -32.77
N ILE A 4 -57.51 28.05 -32.93
CA ILE A 4 -56.49 28.28 -31.89
C ILE A 4 -56.76 29.58 -31.10
N HIS A 5 -56.49 29.63 -29.79
CA HIS A 5 -55.82 30.80 -29.18
C HIS A 5 -55.14 30.57 -27.81
N LYS A 6 -53.88 31.02 -27.74
CA LYS A 6 -52.92 31.07 -26.63
C LYS A 6 -53.36 31.90 -25.41
N LYS A 7 -52.85 31.54 -24.21
CA LYS A 7 -52.34 32.41 -23.09
C LYS A 7 -52.07 31.50 -21.87
N LYS A 8 -51.15 31.71 -20.93
CA LYS A 8 -50.02 32.64 -20.69
C LYS A 8 -49.26 32.03 -19.48
N LYS A 9 -47.92 32.14 -19.45
CA LYS A 9 -47.05 31.71 -18.33
C LYS A 9 -47.53 32.28 -16.98
N ARG A 10 -47.56 31.44 -15.93
CA ARG A 10 -47.40 31.88 -14.54
C ARG A 10 -46.11 31.25 -13.99
N ARG A 11 -45.14 32.12 -13.72
CA ARG A 11 -43.93 31.83 -12.97
C ARG A 11 -44.33 31.49 -11.53
N PHE A 12 -43.99 30.30 -11.05
CA PHE A 12 -43.85 30.07 -9.62
C PHE A 12 -42.37 30.13 -9.29
N SER A 13 -42.02 31.25 -8.67
CA SER A 13 -40.78 31.49 -7.95
C SER A 13 -40.76 30.55 -6.74
N VAL A 14 -39.93 29.52 -6.80
CA VAL A 14 -39.60 28.71 -5.63
C VAL A 14 -38.07 28.74 -5.48
N TRP A 15 -37.65 29.72 -4.69
CA TRP A 15 -36.61 29.66 -3.67
C TRP A 15 -35.29 28.93 -3.98
N PRO A 16 -34.16 29.66 -4.13
CA PRO A 16 -32.84 29.11 -4.40
C PRO A 16 -32.12 28.53 -3.16
N TRP A 17 -32.84 28.24 -2.06
CA TRP A 17 -32.22 27.86 -0.78
C TRP A 17 -32.03 26.35 -0.56
N LEU A 18 -32.46 25.49 -1.49
CA LEU A 18 -32.26 24.04 -1.37
C LEU A 18 -31.00 23.51 -2.08
N ILE A 19 -30.34 24.31 -2.92
CA ILE A 19 -29.17 23.84 -3.68
C ILE A 19 -27.87 23.98 -2.85
N VAL A 20 -27.83 24.87 -1.86
CA VAL A 20 -26.62 25.08 -1.04
C VAL A 20 -26.38 23.94 -0.03
N ALA A 21 -27.44 23.28 0.46
CA ALA A 21 -27.30 22.19 1.43
C ALA A 21 -26.80 20.87 0.81
N ALA A 22 -27.03 20.64 -0.48
CA ALA A 22 -26.62 19.39 -1.15
C ALA A 22 -25.14 19.38 -1.56
N VAL A 23 -24.49 20.54 -1.72
CA VAL A 23 -23.10 20.63 -2.19
C VAL A 23 -22.10 20.58 -1.03
N LEU A 24 -22.49 20.96 0.18
CA LEU A 24 -21.60 20.92 1.36
C LEU A 24 -21.42 19.51 1.97
N PHE A 25 -22.28 18.55 1.65
CA PHE A 25 -22.14 17.17 2.14
C PHE A 25 -21.25 16.27 1.27
N LEU A 26 -20.95 16.67 0.02
CA LEU A 26 -20.17 15.84 -0.91
C LEU A 26 -18.66 16.10 -0.88
N THR A 27 -18.18 17.16 -0.21
CA THR A 27 -16.73 17.44 -0.12
C THR A 27 -16.13 17.15 1.25
N ILE A 28 -16.94 16.97 2.29
CA ILE A 28 -16.47 16.60 3.65
C ILE A 28 -16.78 15.12 3.96
N GLY A 29 -17.75 14.51 3.27
CA GLY A 29 -18.24 13.16 3.57
C GLY A 29 -17.29 12.01 3.21
N SER A 30 -16.31 12.21 2.32
CA SER A 30 -15.41 11.13 1.89
C SER A 30 -14.22 10.88 2.80
N TRP A 31 -13.95 11.74 3.78
CA TRP A 31 -12.82 11.53 4.71
C TRP A 31 -13.22 10.85 6.04
N LEU A 32 -14.54 10.75 6.31
CA LEU A 32 -15.08 10.28 7.60
C LEU A 32 -15.57 8.81 7.63
N LEU A 33 -15.36 8.05 6.55
CA LEU A 33 -15.88 6.68 6.41
C LEU A 33 -14.79 5.63 6.12
N ARG A 34 -13.61 5.77 6.73
CA ARG A 34 -12.77 4.58 6.97
C ARG A 34 -13.20 4.04 8.33
N PRO A 35 -14.01 2.95 8.40
CA PRO A 35 -14.28 2.34 9.68
C PRO A 35 -12.95 1.91 10.29
N HIS A 36 -12.56 2.59 11.37
CA HIS A 36 -11.35 2.29 12.12
C HIS A 36 -11.61 0.94 12.82
N SER A 37 -11.22 -0.15 12.16
CA SER A 37 -11.40 -1.50 12.68
C SER A 37 -10.35 -1.78 13.75
N PRO A 38 -10.73 -2.06 15.00
CA PRO A 38 -9.77 -2.43 16.06
C PRO A 38 -8.88 -3.61 15.64
N ASP A 39 -9.44 -4.57 14.91
CA ASP A 39 -8.71 -5.75 14.41
C ASP A 39 -7.63 -5.35 13.40
N ALA A 40 -7.92 -4.38 12.52
CA ALA A 40 -6.95 -3.88 11.55
C ALA A 40 -5.80 -3.15 12.25
N GLU A 41 -6.07 -2.36 13.28
CA GLU A 41 -5.03 -1.66 14.05
C GLU A 41 -4.17 -2.62 14.87
N SER A 42 -4.78 -3.66 15.46
CA SER A 42 -4.03 -4.72 16.13
C SER A 42 -3.11 -5.45 15.17
N LEU A 43 -3.60 -5.82 13.97
CA LEU A 43 -2.80 -6.47 12.94
C LEU A 43 -1.65 -5.57 12.47
N LYS A 44 -1.90 -4.29 12.19
CA LYS A 44 -0.83 -3.35 11.80
C LYS A 44 0.25 -3.26 12.88
N THR A 45 -0.14 -3.24 14.15
CA THR A 45 0.78 -3.20 15.28
C THR A 45 1.63 -4.48 15.35
N GLU A 46 1.00 -5.65 15.18
CA GLU A 46 1.69 -6.94 15.10
C GLU A 46 2.72 -6.97 13.97
N LEU A 47 2.33 -6.55 12.77
CA LEU A 47 3.20 -6.51 11.60
C LEU A 47 4.35 -5.50 11.76
N GLN A 48 4.08 -4.34 12.37
CA GLN A 48 5.12 -3.38 12.70
C GLN A 48 6.15 -3.98 13.67
N MET A 49 5.70 -4.69 14.71
CA MET A 49 6.61 -5.37 15.63
C MET A 49 7.46 -6.42 14.90
N ILE A 50 6.85 -7.26 14.06
CA ILE A 50 7.58 -8.25 13.26
C ILE A 50 8.67 -7.59 12.42
N VAL A 51 8.34 -6.52 11.68
CA VAL A 51 9.33 -5.80 10.86
C VAL A 51 10.45 -5.23 11.71
N VAL A 52 10.12 -4.57 12.83
CA VAL A 52 11.12 -3.93 13.71
C VAL A 52 12.02 -4.98 14.37
N ASP A 53 11.47 -6.11 14.80
CA ASP A 53 12.23 -7.17 15.45
C ASP A 53 13.16 -7.91 14.48
N GLN A 54 12.74 -8.10 13.23
CA GLN A 54 13.55 -8.81 12.23
C GLN A 54 14.65 -7.96 11.62
N ILE A 55 14.33 -6.72 11.25
CA ILE A 55 15.23 -5.90 10.43
C ILE A 55 15.53 -4.53 11.03
N GLY A 56 15.15 -4.33 12.29
CA GLY A 56 15.45 -3.13 13.07
C GLY A 56 14.47 -1.97 12.82
N LYS A 57 14.36 -1.10 13.83
CA LYS A 57 13.48 0.08 13.82
C LYS A 57 13.83 1.10 12.73
N LYS A 58 15.11 1.19 12.35
CA LYS A 58 15.60 2.15 11.37
C LYS A 58 16.43 1.46 10.31
N SER A 59 16.42 2.02 9.10
CA SER A 59 17.41 1.67 8.10
C SER A 59 18.78 2.27 8.43
N ASN A 60 19.83 1.77 7.78
CA ASN A 60 21.19 2.29 7.85
C ASN A 60 21.34 3.70 7.21
N MET A 61 20.26 4.24 6.63
CA MET A 61 20.14 5.62 6.18
C MET A 61 19.42 6.52 7.22
N ASN A 62 19.23 6.03 8.45
CA ASN A 62 18.58 6.72 9.57
C ASN A 62 17.11 7.12 9.27
N LYS A 63 16.40 6.33 8.47
CA LYS A 63 14.96 6.46 8.25
C LYS A 63 14.20 5.43 9.09
N GLU A 64 13.00 5.77 9.57
CA GLU A 64 12.13 4.78 10.22
C GLU A 64 11.85 3.63 9.24
N ARG A 65 11.95 2.39 9.70
CA ARG A 65 11.88 1.22 8.83
C ARG A 65 10.52 1.08 8.16
N VAL A 66 9.47 1.28 8.94
CA VAL A 66 8.08 1.24 8.47
C VAL A 66 7.68 2.65 8.09
N ASN A 67 7.43 2.88 6.79
CA ASN A 67 6.88 4.13 6.29
C ASN A 67 5.36 4.15 6.37
N ASP A 68 4.72 3.05 5.98
CA ASP A 68 3.27 2.88 6.08
C ASP A 68 2.89 1.39 6.18
N ILE A 69 1.78 1.11 6.86
CA ILE A 69 1.12 -0.20 6.86
C ILE A 69 -0.37 0.04 6.59
N SER A 70 -0.81 -0.39 5.42
CA SER A 70 -2.21 -0.35 5.02
C SER A 70 -2.82 -1.73 5.21
N ALA A 71 -4.07 -1.78 5.69
CA ALA A 71 -4.81 -3.03 5.83
C ALA A 71 -6.22 -2.81 5.31
N SER A 72 -6.65 -3.69 4.42
CA SER A 72 -7.98 -3.69 3.83
C SER A 72 -8.61 -5.07 3.97
N ARG A 73 -9.95 -5.12 4.05
CA ARG A 73 -10.64 -6.39 4.23
C ARG A 73 -10.72 -7.11 2.89
N GLY A 74 -10.12 -8.30 2.81
CA GLY A 74 -10.26 -9.26 1.73
C GLY A 74 -11.49 -10.15 1.93
N PHE A 75 -11.60 -11.20 1.11
CA PHE A 75 -12.72 -12.14 1.18
C PHE A 75 -12.63 -13.03 2.44
N ASP A 76 -11.46 -13.64 2.65
CA ASP A 76 -11.23 -14.60 3.75
C ASP A 76 -10.29 -14.06 4.84
N GLY A 77 -9.70 -12.88 4.65
CA GLY A 77 -8.72 -12.30 5.58
C GLY A 77 -8.46 -10.82 5.35
N TRP A 78 -7.29 -10.37 5.81
CA TRP A 78 -6.78 -9.03 5.57
C TRP A 78 -5.78 -9.03 4.43
N ASN A 79 -5.95 -8.08 3.51
CA ASN A 79 -4.97 -7.72 2.51
C ASN A 79 -4.13 -6.58 3.08
N VAL A 80 -2.81 -6.78 3.14
CA VAL A 80 -1.89 -5.84 3.77
C VAL A 80 -0.86 -5.32 2.78
N GLU A 81 -0.60 -4.03 2.83
CA GLU A 81 0.51 -3.41 2.10
C GLU A 81 1.52 -2.82 3.10
N LEU A 82 2.78 -3.24 2.97
CA LEU A 82 3.91 -2.74 3.75
C LEU A 82 4.76 -1.83 2.87
N ALA A 83 4.86 -0.55 3.26
CA ALA A 83 5.83 0.37 2.67
C ALA A 83 7.03 0.50 3.61
N LEU A 84 8.19 0.00 3.18
CA LEU A 84 9.37 -0.17 4.03
C LEU A 84 10.57 0.61 3.49
N ASN A 85 11.28 1.36 4.34
CA ASN A 85 12.54 1.98 3.96
C ASN A 85 13.65 0.91 3.87
N ALA A 86 14.27 0.80 2.71
CA ALA A 86 15.35 -0.13 2.49
C ALA A 86 16.67 0.33 3.14
N ASP A 87 17.60 -0.61 3.29
CA ASP A 87 18.99 -0.29 3.59
C ASP A 87 19.78 0.01 2.34
N LYS A 88 20.83 0.81 2.50
CA LYS A 88 21.83 1.04 1.47
C LYS A 88 22.95 0.00 1.59
N GLY A 89 23.05 -0.87 0.58
CA GLY A 89 24.20 -1.74 0.39
C GLY A 89 25.42 -1.00 -0.17
N PHE A 90 26.53 -1.74 -0.35
CA PHE A 90 27.74 -1.22 -0.98
C PHE A 90 27.55 -0.92 -2.48
N THR A 91 26.76 -1.76 -3.16
CA THR A 91 26.33 -1.63 -4.56
C THR A 91 24.82 -1.75 -4.66
N MET A 92 24.20 -1.33 -5.77
CA MET A 92 22.74 -1.47 -5.94
C MET A 92 22.31 -2.94 -6.04
N ILE A 93 23.16 -3.80 -6.58
CA ILE A 93 22.98 -5.25 -6.55
C ILE A 93 22.89 -5.76 -5.10
N SER A 94 23.81 -5.34 -4.23
CA SER A 94 23.78 -5.73 -2.81
C SER A 94 22.59 -5.11 -2.06
N THR A 95 22.18 -3.89 -2.40
CA THR A 95 20.96 -3.26 -1.89
C THR A 95 19.73 -4.11 -2.23
N ARG A 96 19.57 -4.51 -3.50
CA ARG A 96 18.47 -5.37 -3.93
C ARG A 96 18.49 -6.73 -3.22
N GLN A 97 19.67 -7.35 -3.11
CA GLN A 97 19.81 -8.63 -2.40
C GLN A 97 19.37 -8.52 -0.93
N GLN A 98 19.75 -7.44 -0.24
CA GLN A 98 19.31 -7.19 1.13
C GLN A 98 17.80 -6.98 1.23
N MET A 99 17.18 -6.25 0.29
CA MET A 99 15.71 -6.10 0.26
C MET A 99 15.01 -7.46 0.18
N TRP A 100 15.52 -8.39 -0.65
CA TRP A 100 14.97 -9.74 -0.74
C TRP A 100 15.21 -10.57 0.52
N GLN A 101 16.41 -10.51 1.10
CA GLN A 101 16.71 -11.19 2.36
C GLN A 101 15.79 -10.72 3.49
N HIS A 102 15.60 -9.40 3.61
CA HIS A 102 14.67 -8.82 4.58
C HIS A 102 13.23 -9.23 4.31
N ALA A 103 12.80 -9.22 3.04
CA ALA A 103 11.48 -9.72 2.67
C ALA A 103 11.27 -11.17 3.12
N ILE A 104 12.24 -12.06 2.90
CA ILE A 104 12.16 -13.46 3.36
C ILE A 104 11.96 -13.53 4.88
N THR A 105 12.81 -12.84 5.65
CA THR A 105 12.73 -12.89 7.12
C THR A 105 11.39 -12.36 7.65
N ILE A 106 10.86 -11.31 7.02
CA ILE A 106 9.55 -10.75 7.36
C ILE A 106 8.44 -11.74 6.99
N LEU A 107 8.43 -12.24 5.76
CA LEU A 107 7.40 -13.13 5.24
C LEU A 107 7.37 -14.47 5.99
N GLU A 108 8.52 -14.98 6.43
CA GLU A 108 8.61 -16.19 7.26
C GLU A 108 7.80 -16.04 8.55
N LEU A 109 7.96 -14.92 9.28
CA LEU A 109 7.20 -14.69 10.51
C LEU A 109 5.74 -14.37 10.22
N ILE A 110 5.48 -13.54 9.20
CA ILE A 110 4.14 -13.16 8.80
C ILE A 110 3.32 -14.39 8.36
N SER A 111 3.94 -15.39 7.73
CA SER A 111 3.26 -16.62 7.28
C SER A 111 2.58 -17.39 8.42
N LYS A 112 3.00 -17.17 9.67
CA LYS A 112 2.39 -17.77 10.86
C LYS A 112 1.10 -17.07 11.29
N THR A 113 0.73 -15.98 10.61
CA THR A 113 -0.44 -15.14 10.91
C THR A 113 -1.63 -15.57 10.05
N ASN A 114 -2.51 -16.39 10.61
CA ASN A 114 -3.61 -17.03 9.87
C ASN A 114 -4.66 -16.05 9.28
N GLN A 115 -4.71 -14.83 9.79
CA GLN A 115 -5.68 -13.79 9.41
C GLN A 115 -5.32 -13.03 8.13
N LEU A 116 -4.18 -13.33 7.51
CA LEU A 116 -3.71 -12.68 6.28
C LEU A 116 -4.10 -13.47 5.05
N ASP A 117 -4.66 -12.75 4.09
CA ASP A 117 -4.95 -13.23 2.75
C ASP A 117 -3.75 -12.85 1.87
N ASP A 118 -3.72 -11.63 1.33
CA ASP A 118 -2.60 -11.13 0.52
C ASP A 118 -1.64 -10.23 1.31
N ILE A 119 -0.37 -10.26 0.93
CA ILE A 119 0.64 -9.30 1.40
C ILE A 119 1.39 -8.67 0.24
N SER A 120 1.47 -7.34 0.23
CA SER A 120 2.31 -6.57 -0.68
C SER A 120 3.42 -5.88 0.10
N ILE A 121 4.64 -5.92 -0.44
CA ILE A 121 5.80 -5.21 0.13
C ILE A 121 6.32 -4.25 -0.92
N SER A 122 6.54 -3.00 -0.53
CA SER A 122 7.15 -1.94 -1.33
C SER A 122 8.36 -1.37 -0.60
N TRP A 123 9.53 -1.46 -1.22
CA TRP A 123 10.78 -0.93 -0.70
C TRP A 123 11.02 0.48 -1.20
N ILE A 124 11.11 1.42 -0.27
CA ILE A 124 11.40 2.82 -0.51
C ILE A 124 12.91 3.05 -0.43
N TYR A 125 13.46 3.70 -1.45
CA TYR A 125 14.88 4.04 -1.51
C TYR A 125 15.08 5.42 -2.17
N PRO A 126 16.08 6.20 -1.76
CA PRO A 126 16.41 7.49 -2.38
C PRO A 126 16.97 7.30 -3.79
N VAL A 127 16.35 7.96 -4.77
CA VAL A 127 16.74 7.95 -6.18
C VAL A 127 16.99 9.37 -6.66
N LYS A 128 18.06 9.59 -7.43
CA LYS A 128 18.30 10.87 -8.08
C LYS A 128 17.36 11.07 -9.26
N ASN A 129 16.73 12.23 -9.34
CA ASN A 129 15.95 12.64 -10.49
C ASN A 129 16.85 13.27 -11.59
N ASN A 130 16.25 13.65 -12.72
CA ASN A 130 16.95 14.23 -13.87
C ASN A 130 17.59 15.60 -13.56
N GLN A 131 17.17 16.24 -12.47
CA GLN A 131 17.65 17.53 -11.97
C GLN A 131 18.74 17.37 -10.89
N ASN A 132 19.18 16.14 -10.61
CA ASN A 132 20.11 15.75 -9.54
C ASN A 132 19.58 15.91 -8.10
N ASP A 133 18.28 16.14 -7.91
CA ASP A 133 17.68 16.08 -6.59
C ASP A 133 17.40 14.63 -6.17
N VAL A 134 17.41 14.37 -4.87
CA VAL A 134 17.16 13.04 -4.31
C VAL A 134 15.71 12.97 -3.84
N GLU A 135 14.97 12.00 -4.37
CA GLU A 135 13.58 11.71 -4.01
C GLU A 135 13.43 10.27 -3.54
N ASP A 136 12.62 10.05 -2.52
CA ASP A 136 12.30 8.72 -2.03
C ASP A 136 11.20 8.09 -2.89
N LYS A 137 11.52 6.94 -3.50
CA LYS A 137 10.60 6.23 -4.40
C LYS A 137 10.53 4.75 -4.03
N SER A 138 9.40 4.12 -4.34
CA SER A 138 9.34 2.66 -4.37
C SER A 138 10.26 2.17 -5.48
N VAL A 139 11.29 1.40 -5.12
CA VAL A 139 12.28 0.87 -6.06
C VAL A 139 12.13 -0.63 -6.28
N MET A 140 11.41 -1.33 -5.41
CA MET A 140 11.08 -2.73 -5.54
C MET A 140 9.73 -2.97 -4.87
N SER A 141 8.75 -3.50 -5.61
CA SER A 141 7.47 -3.88 -5.03
C SER A 141 6.99 -5.21 -5.56
N PHE A 142 6.29 -5.96 -4.72
CA PHE A 142 5.69 -7.23 -5.10
C PHE A 142 4.56 -7.60 -4.15
N SER A 143 3.75 -8.55 -4.58
CA SER A 143 2.67 -9.16 -3.80
C SER A 143 2.87 -10.66 -3.67
N LEU A 144 2.36 -11.24 -2.59
CA LEU A 144 2.34 -12.68 -2.37
C LEU A 144 0.97 -13.07 -1.82
N ASP A 145 0.29 -13.97 -2.53
CA ASP A 145 -0.98 -14.52 -2.09
C ASP A 145 -0.79 -15.55 -0.97
N LYS A 146 -1.86 -15.81 -0.23
CA LYS A 146 -1.89 -16.80 0.85
C LYS A 146 -1.44 -18.19 0.41
N ALA A 147 -1.93 -18.68 -0.74
CA ALA A 147 -1.67 -20.04 -1.17
C ALA A 147 -0.18 -20.25 -1.48
N THR A 148 0.44 -19.29 -2.16
CA THR A 148 1.89 -19.29 -2.42
C THR A 148 2.66 -19.16 -1.12
N ARG A 149 2.31 -18.19 -0.25
CA ARG A 149 2.99 -17.96 1.04
C ARG A 149 2.99 -19.20 1.94
N ASP A 150 1.86 -19.88 2.04
CA ASP A 150 1.67 -21.01 2.95
C ASP A 150 2.32 -22.32 2.42
N GLN A 151 2.64 -22.39 1.11
CA GLN A 151 3.35 -23.53 0.51
C GLN A 151 4.88 -23.42 0.59
N LEU A 152 5.42 -22.23 0.87
CA LEU A 152 6.86 -21.99 0.88
C LEU A 152 7.53 -22.51 2.15
N ILE A 153 8.69 -23.16 1.97
CA ILE A 153 9.60 -23.52 3.07
C ILE A 153 10.61 -22.38 3.24
N TRP A 154 10.25 -21.39 4.05
CA TRP A 154 10.98 -20.13 4.22
C TRP A 154 12.46 -20.28 4.61
N ALA A 155 12.78 -21.23 5.50
CA ALA A 155 14.12 -21.40 6.07
C ALA A 155 15.23 -21.66 5.02
N ASN A 156 14.88 -22.17 3.83
CA ASN A 156 15.83 -22.51 2.77
C ASN A 156 15.55 -21.76 1.46
N LEU A 157 14.76 -20.68 1.50
CA LEU A 157 14.37 -19.97 0.29
C LEU A 157 15.55 -19.14 -0.24
N ASP A 158 15.93 -19.38 -1.50
CA ASP A 158 16.93 -18.56 -2.18
C ASP A 158 16.30 -17.20 -2.58
N PRO A 159 16.88 -16.05 -2.20
CA PRO A 159 16.40 -14.74 -2.63
C PRO A 159 16.19 -14.59 -4.15
N SER A 160 16.97 -15.31 -4.97
CA SER A 160 16.92 -15.22 -6.42
C SER A 160 15.68 -15.82 -7.07
N ILE A 161 14.95 -16.71 -6.38
CA ILE A 161 13.73 -17.34 -6.92
C ILE A 161 12.47 -16.52 -6.63
N LEU A 162 12.51 -15.63 -5.62
CA LEU A 162 11.35 -14.83 -5.21
C LEU A 162 10.71 -14.01 -6.34
N PRO A 163 11.46 -13.30 -7.22
CA PRO A 163 10.87 -12.55 -8.31
C PRO A 163 9.94 -13.38 -9.22
N ASN A 164 10.19 -14.69 -9.33
CA ASN A 164 9.40 -15.59 -10.18
C ASN A 164 8.17 -16.18 -9.46
N MET A 165 8.11 -16.05 -8.13
CA MET A 165 7.02 -16.57 -7.29
C MET A 165 6.05 -15.48 -6.84
N THR A 166 6.48 -14.22 -6.90
CA THR A 166 5.68 -13.08 -6.49
C THR A 166 4.79 -12.57 -7.62
N LEU A 167 3.67 -11.99 -7.24
CA LEU A 167 2.74 -11.28 -8.12
C LEU A 167 3.12 -9.79 -8.21
N ASP A 168 2.71 -9.13 -9.28
CA ASP A 168 2.87 -7.67 -9.49
C ASP A 168 4.28 -7.14 -9.24
N TYR A 169 5.30 -7.94 -9.59
CA TYR A 169 6.70 -7.56 -9.38
C TYR A 169 7.08 -6.34 -10.23
N LEU A 170 7.50 -5.27 -9.56
CA LEU A 170 8.05 -4.08 -10.18
C LEU A 170 9.43 -3.78 -9.59
N GLU A 171 10.41 -3.54 -10.46
CA GLU A 171 11.77 -3.17 -10.08
C GLU A 171 12.17 -1.89 -10.80
N HIS A 172 12.63 -0.90 -10.04
CA HIS A 172 13.12 0.35 -10.60
C HIS A 172 14.54 0.15 -11.17
N PRO A 173 14.87 0.73 -12.36
CA PRO A 173 16.17 0.53 -13.01
C PRO A 173 17.41 0.89 -12.16
N VAL A 174 17.23 1.73 -11.14
CA VAL A 174 18.29 2.09 -10.17
C VAL A 174 18.91 0.87 -9.50
N LEU A 175 18.16 -0.23 -9.33
CA LEU A 175 18.63 -1.44 -8.67
C LEU A 175 19.52 -2.33 -9.54
N ASN A 176 19.60 -2.05 -10.84
CA ASN A 176 20.39 -2.81 -11.82
C ASN A 176 21.72 -2.13 -12.20
N ASN A 177 22.03 -0.98 -11.60
CA ASN A 177 23.21 -0.17 -11.93
C ASN A 177 24.39 -0.35 -10.96
#